data_AF-A0A538S7L9-F1
#
_entry.id   AF-A0A538S7L9-F1
#
_cell.length_a   1.000
_cell.length_b   1.000
_cell.length_c   1.000
_cell.angle_alpha   90.00
_cell.angle_beta   90.00
_cell.angle_gamma   90.00
#
_symmetry.space_group_name_H-M   'P 1'
#
loop_
_entity.id
_entity.type
_entity.pdbx_description
1 polymer ?
#
loop_
_entity_poly.entity_id
_entity_poly.type
_entity_poly.pdbx_seq_one_letter_code
_entity_poly.pdbx_strand_id
1 'polypeptide(L)'
;MQGNQARTLALSAVAAALLFVATAGARQQGGASTQSREATAPSPPVKVKAATSDQAAPAPMSRQHGTPATSKIQAQSQEVKGKYMTIVGEVMDPACYLEAGAKSIGPGHYQCAIDCAKSGQTLAIYARDQDLIYFIAGELPGKNPNDPLMAYIHKKVDVSGTVYHRSGAYGIVITKVVPHEDKPAGAEKAETGK
;
A
#
# COMPACT_ATOMS: atom_id res chain seq x y z
N MET A 1 22.24 -62.63 -7.87
CA MET A 1 23.58 -62.80 -8.49
C MET A 1 23.97 -61.49 -9.14
N GLN A 2 25.22 -61.04 -8.95
CA GLN A 2 25.87 -59.82 -9.46
C GLN A 2 25.26 -58.50 -8.92
N GLY A 3 25.91 -57.70 -8.09
CA GLY A 3 27.34 -57.52 -7.82
C GLY A 3 27.75 -56.13 -8.27
N ASN A 4 27.73 -55.15 -7.36
CA ASN A 4 28.49 -53.92 -7.56
C ASN A 4 29.13 -53.52 -6.23
N GLN A 5 30.37 -53.94 -6.07
CA GLN A 5 31.24 -53.68 -4.93
C GLN A 5 32.12 -52.47 -5.23
N ALA A 6 32.31 -51.67 -4.18
CA ALA A 6 33.49 -50.89 -3.87
C ALA A 6 33.87 -49.68 -4.76
N ARG A 7 33.90 -48.50 -4.13
CA ARG A 7 35.15 -47.72 -4.07
C ARG A 7 35.18 -46.79 -2.85
N THR A 8 36.00 -47.29 -1.93
CA THR A 8 36.60 -46.80 -0.70
C THR A 8 37.34 -45.44 -0.83
N LEU A 9 37.20 -44.62 0.23
CA LEU A 9 38.13 -43.65 0.86
C LEU A 9 38.94 -42.64 0.01
N ALA A 10 38.84 -41.35 0.36
CA ALA A 10 40.00 -40.53 0.74
C ALA A 10 39.58 -39.23 1.45
N LEU A 11 39.95 -39.12 2.73
CA LEU A 11 40.15 -37.85 3.43
C LEU A 11 41.31 -37.10 2.76
N SER A 12 41.18 -35.79 2.54
CA SER A 12 42.33 -34.88 2.55
C SER A 12 41.86 -33.46 2.89
N ALA A 13 42.39 -32.99 4.01
CA ALA A 13 42.29 -31.63 4.51
C ALA A 13 43.05 -30.67 3.61
N VAL A 14 42.51 -29.46 3.43
CA VAL A 14 43.32 -28.27 3.14
C VAL A 14 42.82 -27.16 4.05
N ALA A 15 43.44 -27.08 5.22
CA ALA A 15 43.47 -25.88 6.04
C ALA A 15 44.72 -25.09 5.66
N ALA A 16 44.57 -23.95 4.98
CA ALA A 16 45.56 -22.88 4.91
C ALA A 16 44.98 -21.68 4.14
N ALA A 17 44.68 -20.60 4.85
CA ALA A 17 44.82 -19.24 4.34
C ALA A 17 44.85 -18.28 5.53
N LEU A 18 46.08 -18.04 6.00
CA LEU A 18 46.44 -17.00 6.95
C LEU A 18 46.41 -15.62 6.28
N LEU A 19 46.05 -14.62 7.10
CA LEU A 19 46.55 -13.24 7.08
C LEU A 19 46.22 -12.37 5.86
N PHE A 20 45.13 -11.60 5.98
CA PHE A 20 45.06 -10.26 5.40
C PHE A 20 44.75 -9.23 6.49
N VAL A 21 45.85 -8.64 6.97
CA VAL A 21 46.07 -7.23 7.32
C VAL A 21 44.81 -6.38 7.50
N ALA A 22 44.45 -6.13 8.76
CA ALA A 22 43.58 -5.02 9.13
C ALA A 22 44.33 -3.70 8.95
N THR A 23 44.16 -3.03 7.80
CA THR A 23 44.49 -1.61 7.67
C THR A 23 43.37 -0.80 8.33
N ALA A 24 43.62 -0.37 9.56
CA ALA A 24 42.84 0.66 10.23
C ALA A 24 42.91 1.95 9.40
N GLY A 25 41.89 2.16 8.56
CA GLY A 25 41.60 3.45 7.93
C GLY A 25 41.12 4.43 9.00
N ALA A 26 42.07 5.03 9.72
CA ALA A 26 41.80 6.18 10.57
C ALA A 26 41.37 7.34 9.67
N ARG A 27 40.05 7.53 9.64
CA ARG A 27 39.35 8.59 8.94
C ARG A 27 39.85 9.94 9.48
N GLN A 28 40.38 10.74 8.55
CA GLN A 28 40.82 12.11 8.71
C GLN A 28 39.98 12.90 9.74
N GLN A 29 40.65 13.44 10.75
CA GLN A 29 40.07 14.38 11.70
C GLN A 29 39.55 15.61 10.95
N GLY A 30 38.31 15.99 11.29
CA GLY A 30 37.63 17.15 10.75
C GLY A 30 38.41 18.43 11.04
N GLY A 31 38.71 19.16 9.97
CA GLY A 31 39.13 20.54 10.05
C GLY A 31 37.98 21.38 10.59
N ALA A 32 38.25 22.11 11.66
CA ALA A 32 37.44 23.19 12.15
C ALA A 32 37.37 24.28 11.07
N SER A 33 36.23 24.38 10.38
CA SER A 33 35.81 25.62 9.73
C SER A 33 34.81 26.31 10.64
N THR A 34 35.36 27.20 11.47
CA THR A 34 34.64 28.33 12.04
C THR A 34 34.09 29.17 10.88
N GLN A 35 32.80 29.04 10.60
CA GLN A 35 32.03 30.10 9.96
C GLN A 35 30.85 30.45 10.87
N SER A 36 31.02 31.62 11.48
CA SER A 36 30.05 32.57 12.01
C SER A 36 28.59 32.13 12.02
N ARG A 37 28.08 31.93 13.23
CA ARG A 37 26.67 32.18 13.55
C ARG A 37 26.47 33.70 13.57
N GLU A 38 25.98 34.26 12.48
CA GLU A 38 25.31 35.56 12.50
C GLU A 38 23.89 35.33 13.05
N ALA A 39 23.67 35.80 14.28
CA ALA A 39 22.37 35.80 14.93
C ALA A 39 21.47 36.84 14.26
N THR A 40 20.48 36.42 13.48
CA THR A 40 19.39 37.29 13.05
C THR A 40 18.33 37.35 14.15
N ALA A 41 18.15 38.54 14.69
CA ALA A 41 17.15 38.93 15.67
C ALA A 41 15.71 38.79 15.15
N PRO A 42 14.70 38.66 16.05
CA PRO A 42 13.31 38.42 15.68
C PRO A 42 12.64 39.64 15.04
N SER A 43 11.90 39.41 13.96
CA SER A 43 11.07 40.42 13.30
C SER A 43 9.88 40.86 14.18
N PRO A 44 9.48 42.14 14.15
CA PRO A 44 8.38 42.69 14.94
C PRO A 44 6.99 42.23 14.45
N PRO A 45 5.94 42.31 15.30
CA PRO A 45 4.61 41.80 14.98
C PRO A 45 3.91 42.68 13.93
N VAL A 46 3.54 42.06 12.81
CA VAL A 46 2.68 42.69 11.79
C VAL A 46 1.26 42.80 12.36
N LYS A 47 0.86 44.02 12.70
CA LYS A 47 -0.54 44.39 12.97
C LYS A 47 -1.35 44.18 11.70
N VAL A 48 -2.29 43.23 11.75
CA VAL A 48 -3.35 43.10 10.76
C VAL A 48 -4.27 44.32 10.90
N LYS A 49 -4.20 45.24 9.93
CA LYS A 49 -5.21 46.29 9.76
C LYS A 49 -6.44 45.67 9.13
N ALA A 50 -7.58 45.83 9.79
CA ALA A 50 -8.90 45.61 9.21
C ALA A 50 -9.03 46.47 7.94
N ALA A 51 -9.14 45.81 6.79
CA ALA A 51 -9.56 46.43 5.56
C ALA A 51 -11.10 46.44 5.54
N THR A 52 -11.61 47.64 5.38
CA THR A 52 -13.01 48.03 5.40
C THR A 52 -13.79 47.41 4.25
N SER A 53 -15.03 47.04 4.56
CA SER A 53 -16.07 46.71 3.59
C SER A 53 -16.40 47.97 2.79
N ASP A 54 -16.17 47.92 1.47
CA ASP A 54 -16.92 48.71 0.50
C ASP A 54 -17.05 47.90 -0.79
N GLN A 55 -18.26 47.95 -1.34
CA GLN A 55 -18.83 47.00 -2.28
C GLN A 55 -18.43 47.26 -3.74
N ALA A 56 -18.27 46.19 -4.51
CA ALA A 56 -18.63 46.19 -5.93
C ALA A 56 -19.15 44.80 -6.31
N ALA A 57 -20.46 44.72 -6.57
CA ALA A 57 -21.14 43.51 -7.00
C ALA A 57 -20.66 43.07 -8.40
N PRO A 58 -20.42 41.77 -8.65
CA PRO A 58 -20.28 41.29 -10.02
C PRO A 58 -21.67 41.21 -10.68
N ALA A 59 -21.75 41.72 -11.91
CA ALA A 59 -22.90 41.67 -12.81
C ALA A 59 -23.46 40.24 -12.99
N PRO A 60 -24.77 40.07 -13.30
CA PRO A 60 -25.37 38.75 -13.44
C PRO A 60 -24.83 38.06 -14.69
N MET A 61 -23.99 37.04 -14.51
CA MET A 61 -23.69 36.11 -15.58
C MET A 61 -24.98 35.34 -15.90
N SER A 62 -25.50 35.60 -17.10
CA SER A 62 -26.67 34.96 -17.67
C SER A 62 -26.52 33.45 -17.60
N ARG A 63 -27.39 32.81 -16.79
CA ARG A 63 -27.56 31.36 -16.76
C ARG A 63 -28.08 30.91 -18.11
N GLN A 64 -27.19 30.43 -18.98
CA GLN A 64 -27.61 29.54 -20.05
C GLN A 64 -27.83 28.16 -19.45
N HIS A 65 -28.99 27.98 -18.82
CA HIS A 65 -29.57 26.66 -18.67
C HIS A 65 -29.90 26.17 -20.08
N GLY A 66 -29.01 25.37 -20.66
CA GLY A 66 -29.38 24.48 -21.75
C GLY A 66 -30.56 23.64 -21.28
N THR A 67 -31.61 23.60 -22.08
CA THR A 67 -32.81 22.77 -21.89
C THR A 67 -32.44 21.37 -21.41
N PRO A 68 -33.08 20.83 -20.37
CA PRO A 68 -32.87 19.44 -19.98
C PRO A 68 -33.42 18.55 -21.09
N ALA A 69 -32.53 18.00 -21.91
CA ALA A 69 -32.84 16.80 -22.66
C ALA A 69 -33.24 15.76 -21.61
N THR A 70 -34.54 15.47 -21.53
CA THR A 70 -35.13 14.52 -20.59
C THR A 70 -34.72 13.13 -21.04
N SER A 71 -33.46 12.77 -20.82
CA SER A 71 -33.03 11.39 -20.84
C SER A 71 -33.62 10.78 -19.57
N LYS A 72 -34.68 9.98 -19.75
CA LYS A 72 -35.18 9.09 -18.71
C LYS A 72 -34.07 8.11 -18.36
N ILE A 73 -33.11 8.54 -17.53
CA ILE A 73 -32.29 7.63 -16.76
C ILE A 73 -33.26 7.01 -15.77
N GLN A 74 -33.87 5.90 -16.18
CA GLN A 74 -34.53 5.00 -15.25
C GLN A 74 -33.43 4.49 -14.34
N ALA A 75 -33.24 5.20 -13.22
CA ALA A 75 -32.49 4.70 -12.09
C ALA A 75 -33.28 3.51 -11.56
N GLN A 76 -33.06 2.36 -12.17
CA GLN A 76 -33.37 1.08 -11.57
C GLN A 76 -32.47 1.00 -10.35
N SER A 77 -33.03 1.41 -9.21
CA SER A 77 -32.46 1.19 -7.89
C SER A 77 -32.53 -0.31 -7.62
N GLN A 78 -31.63 -1.05 -8.25
CA GLN A 78 -31.25 -2.37 -7.79
C GLN A 78 -30.69 -2.14 -6.38
N GLU A 79 -31.36 -2.69 -5.37
CA GLU A 79 -30.81 -2.77 -4.03
C GLU A 79 -29.49 -3.56 -4.13
N VAL A 80 -28.36 -2.84 -4.13
CA VAL A 80 -27.05 -3.50 -4.19
C VAL A 80 -26.76 -4.05 -2.82
N LYS A 81 -27.25 -5.27 -2.60
CA LYS A 81 -26.96 -6.11 -1.45
C LYS A 81 -25.52 -6.62 -1.57
N GLY A 82 -24.72 -6.36 -0.54
CA GLY A 82 -23.35 -6.87 -0.49
C GLY A 82 -23.30 -8.39 -0.35
N LYS A 83 -22.21 -9.00 -0.82
CA LYS A 83 -21.95 -10.44 -0.73
C LYS A 83 -20.85 -10.71 0.28
N TYR A 84 -21.13 -11.52 1.30
CA TYR A 84 -20.07 -11.97 2.21
C TYR A 84 -19.16 -12.98 1.52
N MET A 85 -17.85 -12.72 1.50
CA MET A 85 -16.84 -13.63 0.95
C MET A 85 -15.44 -13.37 1.51
N THR A 86 -14.52 -14.28 1.24
CA THR A 86 -13.09 -14.11 1.50
C THR A 86 -12.38 -13.77 0.19
N ILE A 87 -11.55 -12.74 0.23
CA ILE A 87 -10.67 -12.31 -0.86
C ILE A 87 -9.23 -12.57 -0.47
N VAL A 88 -8.45 -13.12 -1.39
CA VAL A 88 -7.00 -13.24 -1.24
C VAL A 88 -6.34 -12.07 -1.97
N GLY A 89 -5.45 -11.35 -1.32
CA GLY A 89 -4.75 -10.25 -1.97
C GLY A 89 -3.67 -9.59 -1.12
N GLU A 90 -3.01 -8.61 -1.70
CA GLU A 90 -1.95 -7.83 -1.08
C GLU A 90 -2.51 -6.51 -0.54
N VAL A 91 -2.22 -6.18 0.72
CA VAL A 91 -2.58 -4.87 1.28
C VAL A 91 -1.67 -3.80 0.68
N MET A 92 -2.23 -2.76 0.06
CA MET A 92 -1.46 -1.71 -0.60
C MET A 92 -2.13 -0.34 -0.50
N ASP A 93 -1.38 0.72 -0.82
CA ASP A 93 -1.91 2.06 -1.02
C ASP A 93 -2.35 2.26 -2.48
N PRO A 94 -3.63 2.58 -2.74
CA PRO A 94 -4.15 2.64 -4.11
C PRO A 94 -3.56 3.80 -4.92
N ALA A 95 -3.18 4.92 -4.31
CA ALA A 95 -2.57 6.03 -5.04
C ALA A 95 -1.19 5.62 -5.58
N CYS A 96 -0.35 5.04 -4.73
CA CYS A 96 0.95 4.53 -5.14
C CYS A 96 0.84 3.40 -6.18
N TYR A 97 -0.17 2.53 -6.06
CA TYR A 97 -0.42 1.49 -7.05
C TYR A 97 -0.83 2.03 -8.41
N LEU A 98 -1.68 3.06 -8.46
CA LEU A 98 -2.09 3.66 -9.74
C LEU A 98 -0.92 4.36 -10.46
N GLU A 99 0.02 4.94 -9.70
CA GLU A 99 1.18 5.63 -10.29
C GLU A 99 2.31 4.67 -10.69
N ALA A 100 2.64 3.69 -9.84
CA ALA A 100 3.82 2.84 -10.00
C ALA A 100 3.51 1.35 -10.25
N GLY A 101 2.23 0.98 -10.30
CA GLY A 101 1.76 -0.39 -10.44
C GLY A 101 2.24 -1.29 -9.30
N ALA A 102 2.45 -2.57 -9.59
CA ALA A 102 2.92 -3.56 -8.63
C ALA A 102 4.28 -3.24 -7.98
N LYS A 103 5.07 -2.30 -8.53
CA LYS A 103 6.35 -1.87 -7.92
C LYS A 103 6.17 -1.09 -6.62
N SER A 104 4.97 -0.54 -6.40
CA SER A 104 4.59 0.11 -5.13
C SER A 104 4.30 -0.89 -4.01
N ILE A 105 4.21 -2.19 -4.30
CA ILE A 105 3.91 -3.22 -3.32
C ILE A 105 5.20 -3.94 -2.97
N GLY A 106 5.66 -3.79 -1.72
CA GLY A 106 6.84 -4.50 -1.21
C GLY A 106 7.70 -3.70 -0.22
N PRO A 107 8.82 -4.28 0.25
CA PRO A 107 9.62 -3.70 1.33
C PRO A 107 10.12 -2.28 1.06
N GLY A 108 10.52 -1.99 -0.19
CA GLY A 108 11.04 -0.67 -0.58
C GLY A 108 10.00 0.46 -0.54
N HIS A 109 8.72 0.13 -0.41
CA HIS A 109 7.62 1.09 -0.41
C HIS A 109 6.75 1.02 0.86
N TYR A 110 7.10 0.12 1.79
CA TYR A 110 6.34 -0.15 3.02
C TYR A 110 6.13 1.10 3.89
N GLN A 111 7.18 1.88 4.10
CA GLN A 111 7.08 3.10 4.91
C GLN A 111 6.18 4.16 4.26
N CYS A 112 6.22 4.29 2.93
CA CYS A 112 5.37 5.21 2.20
C CYS A 112 3.88 4.86 2.39
N ALA A 113 3.52 3.58 2.26
CA ALA A 113 2.16 3.12 2.51
C ALA A 113 1.69 3.37 3.96
N ILE A 114 2.57 3.20 4.95
CA ILE A 114 2.26 3.56 6.35
C ILE A 114 1.95 5.05 6.48
N ASP A 115 2.78 5.91 5.90
CA ASP A 115 2.64 7.35 6.03
C ASP A 115 1.39 7.86 5.31
N CYS A 116 1.05 7.28 4.15
CA CYS A 116 -0.22 7.51 3.44
C CYS A 116 -1.42 7.13 4.32
N ALA A 117 -1.41 5.92 4.89
CA ALA A 117 -2.50 5.43 5.73
C ALA A 117 -2.70 6.29 7.00
N LYS A 118 -1.60 6.74 7.63
CA LYS A 118 -1.64 7.65 8.79
C LYS A 118 -2.12 9.06 8.43
N SER A 119 -1.94 9.47 7.18
CA SER A 119 -2.43 10.75 6.65
C SER A 119 -3.91 10.69 6.22
N GLY A 120 -4.56 9.54 6.40
CA GLY A 120 -5.98 9.35 6.10
C GLY A 120 -6.28 8.80 4.71
N GLN A 121 -5.27 8.44 3.93
CA GLN A 121 -5.51 7.69 2.69
C GLN A 121 -6.02 6.29 3.03
N THR A 122 -7.03 5.83 2.31
CA THR A 122 -7.60 4.51 2.56
C THR A 122 -6.75 3.46 1.85
N LEU A 123 -6.30 2.44 2.59
CA LEU A 123 -5.64 1.27 2.01
C LEU A 123 -6.63 0.50 1.13
N ALA A 124 -6.12 -0.43 0.34
CA ALA A 124 -6.92 -1.34 -0.47
C ALA A 124 -6.32 -2.75 -0.46
N ILE A 125 -7.11 -3.73 -0.92
CA ILE A 125 -6.63 -5.08 -1.20
C ILE A 125 -6.51 -5.24 -2.71
N TYR A 126 -5.31 -5.54 -3.17
CA TYR A 126 -5.07 -5.90 -4.56
C TYR A 126 -5.12 -7.42 -4.72
N ALA A 127 -6.17 -7.93 -5.36
CA ALA A 127 -6.32 -9.34 -5.70
C ALA A 127 -5.66 -9.61 -7.06
N ARG A 128 -4.36 -9.86 -7.03
CA ARG A 128 -3.50 -10.01 -8.21
C ARG A 128 -4.03 -11.01 -9.24
N ASP A 129 -4.57 -12.15 -8.80
CA ASP A 129 -5.06 -13.21 -9.70
C ASP A 129 -6.24 -12.77 -10.57
N GLN A 130 -6.98 -11.76 -10.12
CA GLN A 130 -8.16 -11.23 -10.80
C GLN A 130 -7.88 -9.85 -11.42
N ASP A 131 -6.70 -9.27 -11.16
CA ASP A 131 -6.38 -7.87 -11.45
C ASP A 131 -7.44 -6.90 -10.91
N LEU A 132 -7.89 -7.12 -9.68
CA LEU A 132 -8.94 -6.32 -9.03
C LEU A 132 -8.44 -5.62 -7.78
N ILE A 133 -8.88 -4.37 -7.60
CA ILE A 133 -8.68 -3.57 -6.39
C ILE A 133 -9.99 -3.52 -5.60
N TYR A 134 -9.92 -3.93 -4.34
CA TYR A 134 -11.01 -3.82 -3.37
C TYR A 134 -10.70 -2.66 -2.41
N PHE A 135 -11.43 -1.56 -2.55
CA PHE A 135 -11.33 -0.41 -1.65
C PHE A 135 -11.97 -0.72 -0.29
N ILE A 136 -11.35 -0.27 0.80
CA ILE A 136 -11.93 -0.53 2.13
C ILE A 136 -13.04 0.48 2.42
N ALA A 137 -14.21 -0.03 2.78
CA ALA A 137 -15.30 0.76 3.29
C ALA A 137 -15.33 0.65 4.83
N GLY A 138 -15.54 1.78 5.51
CA GLY A 138 -15.79 1.78 6.95
C GLY A 138 -17.19 1.29 7.27
N GLU A 139 -17.33 0.41 8.26
CA GLU A 139 -18.63 -0.05 8.77
C GLU A 139 -19.30 1.00 9.67
N LEU A 140 -18.49 1.72 10.46
CA LEU A 140 -18.96 2.66 11.47
C LEU A 140 -18.35 4.04 11.27
N PRO A 141 -19.14 5.12 11.44
CA PRO A 141 -18.62 6.48 11.36
C PRO A 141 -17.55 6.72 12.43
N GLY A 142 -16.49 7.46 12.07
CA GLY A 142 -15.42 7.86 12.99
C GLY A 142 -14.40 6.77 13.34
N LYS A 143 -14.56 5.54 12.84
CA LYS A 143 -13.50 4.53 12.90
C LYS A 143 -12.62 4.61 11.66
N ASN A 144 -11.31 4.44 11.85
CA ASN A 144 -10.39 4.37 10.74
C ASN A 144 -10.54 3.00 10.03
N PRO A 145 -10.97 2.97 8.76
CA PRO A 145 -11.11 1.72 8.01
C PRO A 145 -9.78 0.96 7.84
N ASN A 146 -8.64 1.63 7.98
CA ASN A 146 -7.32 1.02 7.82
C ASN A 146 -6.87 0.18 9.02
N ASP A 147 -7.45 0.37 10.20
CA ASP A 147 -6.96 -0.25 11.45
C ASP A 147 -6.75 -1.78 11.33
N PRO A 148 -7.64 -2.58 10.71
CA PRO A 148 -7.45 -4.02 10.56
C PRO A 148 -6.28 -4.41 9.64
N LEU A 149 -5.81 -3.48 8.79
CA LEU A 149 -4.82 -3.74 7.74
C LEU A 149 -3.43 -3.21 8.04
N MET A 150 -3.27 -2.34 9.04
CA MET A 150 -1.99 -1.67 9.33
C MET A 150 -0.83 -2.66 9.55
N ALA A 151 -1.09 -3.79 10.22
CA ALA A 151 -0.08 -4.83 10.47
C ALA A 151 0.24 -5.70 9.24
N TYR A 152 -0.51 -5.53 8.16
CA TYR A 152 -0.50 -6.37 6.97
C TYR A 152 -0.11 -5.61 5.70
N ILE A 153 0.25 -4.33 5.79
CA ILE A 153 0.74 -3.54 4.65
C ILE A 153 1.84 -4.30 3.91
N HIS A 154 1.65 -4.46 2.59
CA HIS A 154 2.49 -5.20 1.65
C HIS A 154 2.64 -6.71 1.95
N LYS A 155 1.74 -7.26 2.77
CA LYS A 155 1.61 -8.71 2.97
C LYS A 155 0.41 -9.24 2.20
N LYS A 156 0.51 -10.50 1.81
CA LYS A 156 -0.63 -11.27 1.28
C LYS A 156 -1.52 -11.73 2.44
N VAL A 157 -2.82 -11.53 2.30
CA VAL A 157 -3.82 -11.77 3.34
C VAL A 157 -5.07 -12.43 2.77
N ASP A 158 -5.75 -13.19 3.62
CA ASP A 158 -7.15 -13.57 3.41
C ASP A 158 -8.04 -12.59 4.17
N VAL A 159 -8.86 -11.84 3.44
CA VAL A 159 -9.76 -10.82 3.97
C VAL A 159 -11.19 -11.26 3.82
N SER A 160 -11.87 -11.54 4.92
CA SER A 160 -13.29 -11.85 4.94
C SER A 160 -14.11 -10.62 5.25
N GLY A 161 -15.20 -10.42 4.51
CA GLY A 161 -16.08 -9.29 4.70
C GLY A 161 -17.23 -9.25 3.70
N THR A 162 -18.04 -8.21 3.83
CA THR A 162 -19.11 -7.93 2.87
C THR A 162 -18.57 -7.11 1.72
N VAL A 163 -18.60 -7.69 0.52
CA VAL A 163 -18.14 -7.08 -0.73
C VAL A 163 -19.30 -6.44 -1.46
N TYR A 164 -19.08 -5.24 -1.96
CA TYR A 164 -20.00 -4.48 -2.80
C TYR A 164 -19.35 -4.24 -4.16
N HIS A 165 -20.15 -4.32 -5.22
CA HIS A 165 -19.74 -3.92 -6.56
C HIS A 165 -20.71 -2.85 -7.06
N ARG A 166 -20.20 -1.65 -7.33
CA ARG A 166 -21.00 -0.51 -7.83
C ARG A 166 -20.16 0.30 -8.80
N SER A 167 -20.74 0.63 -9.95
CA SER A 167 -20.08 1.49 -10.96
C SER A 167 -18.67 1.02 -11.37
N GLY A 168 -18.44 -0.30 -11.42
CA GLY A 168 -17.14 -0.88 -11.76
C GLY A 168 -16.12 -0.90 -10.61
N ALA A 169 -16.45 -0.37 -9.44
CA ALA A 169 -15.59 -0.39 -8.26
C ALA A 169 -16.00 -1.50 -7.29
N TYR A 170 -15.00 -2.18 -6.72
CA TYR A 170 -15.19 -3.13 -5.64
C TYR A 170 -14.87 -2.48 -4.31
N GLY A 171 -15.80 -2.56 -3.36
CA GLY A 171 -15.62 -2.13 -1.99
C GLY A 171 -15.79 -3.31 -1.04
N ILE A 172 -15.08 -3.32 0.09
CA ILE A 172 -15.23 -4.33 1.13
C ILE A 172 -15.36 -3.68 2.51
N VAL A 173 -16.38 -4.10 3.26
CA VAL A 173 -16.42 -3.91 4.71
C VAL A 173 -15.75 -5.12 5.35
N ILE A 174 -14.60 -4.90 5.97
CA ILE A 174 -13.77 -5.96 6.56
C ILE A 174 -14.41 -6.46 7.86
N THR A 175 -14.52 -7.79 7.98
CA THR A 175 -14.87 -8.48 9.23
C THR A 175 -13.65 -9.17 9.85
N LYS A 176 -12.76 -9.74 9.02
CA LYS A 176 -11.59 -10.49 9.48
C LYS A 176 -10.45 -10.38 8.48
N VAL A 177 -9.22 -10.30 9.00
CA VAL A 177 -7.98 -10.34 8.22
C VAL A 177 -7.08 -11.40 8.84
N VAL A 178 -6.51 -12.27 8.03
CA VAL A 178 -5.46 -13.21 8.45
C VAL A 178 -4.32 -13.21 7.44
N PRO A 179 -3.07 -13.49 7.85
CA PRO A 179 -2.00 -13.79 6.90
C PRO A 179 -2.44 -14.90 5.95
N HIS A 180 -2.15 -14.74 4.65
CA HIS A 180 -2.35 -15.81 3.69
C HIS A 180 -1.16 -16.77 3.76
N GLU A 181 -1.43 -18.04 3.99
CA GLU A 181 -0.43 -19.10 3.92
C GLU A 181 -0.43 -19.66 2.50
N ASP A 182 0.66 -19.47 1.76
CA ASP A 182 0.82 -20.08 0.45
C ASP A 182 0.95 -21.60 0.65
N LYS A 183 -0.12 -22.35 0.38
CA LYS A 183 -0.02 -23.81 0.28
C LYS A 183 0.91 -24.12 -0.90
N PRO A 184 2.00 -24.88 -0.72
CA PRO A 184 2.86 -25.24 -1.84
C PRO A 184 2.01 -25.97 -2.88
N ALA A 185 1.94 -25.41 -4.08
CA ALA A 185 1.28 -25.99 -5.23
C ALA A 185 1.99 -27.31 -5.58
N GLY A 186 1.50 -28.44 -5.04
CA GLY A 186 2.17 -29.73 -5.21
C GLY A 186 1.49 -30.94 -4.58
N ALA A 187 0.21 -30.86 -4.20
CA ALA A 187 -0.54 -32.02 -3.71
C ALA A 187 -2.00 -31.94 -4.17
N GLU A 188 -2.22 -31.78 -5.47
CA GLU A 188 -3.51 -32.01 -6.10
C GLU A 188 -3.37 -33.19 -7.07
N LYS A 189 -3.74 -34.37 -6.57
CA LYS A 189 -4.20 -35.58 -7.26
C LYS A 189 -3.37 -36.09 -8.46
N ALA A 190 -2.44 -37.00 -8.18
CA ALA A 190 -2.19 -38.15 -9.06
C ALA A 190 -3.07 -39.31 -8.59
N GLU A 191 -4.36 -39.27 -8.95
CA GLU A 191 -5.27 -40.40 -8.82
C GLU A 191 -5.96 -40.60 -10.17
N THR A 192 -5.30 -41.34 -11.04
CA THR A 192 -5.81 -42.01 -12.24
C THR A 192 -4.79 -43.11 -12.50
N GLY A 193 -5.00 -44.37 -12.12
CA GLY A 193 -6.13 -45.19 -12.54
C GLY A 193 -5.76 -45.87 -13.87
N LYS A 194 -4.92 -46.91 -13.83
CA LYS A 194 -5.14 -48.24 -14.44
C LYS A 194 -3.97 -49.18 -14.14
#